data_AF-A0A357MDM1-F1
#
_entry.id   AF-A0A357MDM1-F1
#
_cell.length_a   1.000
_cell.length_b   1.000
_cell.length_c   1.000
_cell.angle_alpha   90.00
_cell.angle_beta   90.00
_cell.angle_gamma   90.00
#
_symmetry.space_group_name_H-M   'P 1'
#
loop_
_entity.id
_entity.type
_entity.pdbx_description
1 polymer ?
#
loop_
_entity_poly.entity_id
_entity_poly.type
_entity_poly.pdbx_seq_one_letter_code
_entity_poly.pdbx_strand_id
1 'polypeptide(L)' 'MINLDKLAKAFTKGVYDIEDRSRLVIQPKSLLSEFTTVKHGFLFIIRGGARIRVNGTVYELRPGSVFHAAPGMQMDSQV' A
#
# COMPACT_ATOMS: atom_id res chain seq x y z
N MET A 1 -9.82 -12.03 -9.35
CA MET A 1 -9.75 -10.68 -9.93
C MET A 1 -10.75 -9.81 -9.18
N ILE A 2 -10.34 -8.69 -8.58
CA ILE A 2 -11.23 -7.79 -7.82
C ILE A 2 -12.11 -7.00 -8.80
N ASN A 3 -13.41 -6.88 -8.52
CA ASN A 3 -14.32 -6.02 -9.28
C ASN A 3 -14.19 -4.57 -8.78
N LEU A 4 -13.59 -3.71 -9.60
CA LEU A 4 -13.29 -2.32 -9.26
C LEU A 4 -14.55 -1.48 -9.05
N ASP A 5 -15.60 -1.68 -9.86
CA ASP A 5 -16.85 -0.92 -9.73
C ASP A 5 -17.57 -1.21 -8.42
N LYS A 6 -17.56 -2.49 -7.99
CA LYS A 6 -18.13 -2.91 -6.71
C LYS A 6 -17.36 -2.30 -5.53
N LEU A 7 -16.03 -2.22 -5.65
CA LEU A 7 -15.17 -1.61 -4.63
C LEU A 7 -15.40 -0.09 -4.53
N ALA A 8 -15.40 0.61 -5.67
CA ALA A 8 -15.69 2.04 -5.73
C ALA A 8 -17.07 2.35 -5.12
N LYS A 9 -18.10 1.58 -5.50
CA LYS A 9 -19.45 1.71 -4.96
C LYS A 9 -19.54 1.42 -3.45
N ALA A 10 -18.64 0.62 -2.89
CA ALA A 10 -18.58 0.42 -1.44
C ALA A 10 -18.01 1.67 -0.74
N PHE A 11 -16.93 2.25 -1.29
CA PHE A 11 -16.33 3.48 -0.75
C PHE A 11 -17.18 4.74 -0.98
N THR A 12 -18.12 4.76 -1.93
CA THR A 12 -19.01 5.93 -2.11
C THR A 12 -20.19 5.97 -1.14
N LYS A 13 -20.44 4.90 -0.37
CA LYS A 13 -21.62 4.79 0.50
C LYS A 13 -21.38 5.25 1.94
N GLY A 14 -20.14 5.40 2.35
CA GLY A 14 -19.77 5.81 3.70
C GLY A 14 -19.25 7.24 3.76
N VAL A 15 -19.33 7.84 4.95
CA VAL A 15 -18.52 8.99 5.30
C VAL A 15 -17.24 8.44 5.93
N TYR A 16 -16.10 8.82 5.39
CA TYR A 16 -14.80 8.37 5.87
C TYR A 16 -14.02 9.58 6.32
N ASP A 17 -13.36 9.46 7.47
CA ASP A 17 -12.35 10.42 7.88
C ASP A 17 -10.97 9.92 7.41
N ILE A 18 -10.17 10.82 6.85
CA ILE A 18 -8.81 10.51 6.44
C ILE A 18 -7.89 11.03 7.53
N GLU A 19 -7.45 10.13 8.41
CA GLU A 19 -6.61 10.51 9.54
C GLU A 19 -5.27 11.12 9.12
N ASP A 20 -4.66 10.62 8.03
CA ASP A 20 -3.38 11.11 7.53
C ASP A 20 -3.22 10.84 6.03
N ARG A 21 -2.40 11.67 5.36
CA ARG A 21 -1.99 11.48 3.97
C ARG A 21 -0.51 11.85 3.82
N SER A 22 0.27 10.94 3.25
CA SER A 22 1.67 11.18 2.96
C SER A 22 1.99 10.84 1.50
N ARG A 23 2.93 11.58 0.92
CA ARG A 23 3.51 11.26 -0.39
C ARG A 23 5.00 11.02 -0.19
N LEU A 24 5.44 9.83 -0.54
CA LEU A 24 6.83 9.42 -0.43
C LEU A 24 7.50 9.44 -1.81
N VAL A 25 8.72 9.96 -1.85
CA VAL A 25 9.64 9.82 -3.00
C VAL A 25 10.86 9.11 -2.46
N ILE A 26 11.03 7.85 -2.85
CA ILE A 26 12.08 6.98 -2.36
C ILE A 26 13.09 6.77 -3.48
N GLN A 27 14.39 6.82 -3.15
CA GLN A 27 15.43 6.66 -4.15
C GLN A 27 15.48 5.22 -4.67
N PRO A 28 15.79 5.00 -5.95
CA PRO A 28 16.00 3.65 -6.48
C PRO A 28 17.09 2.90 -5.72
N LYS A 29 16.93 1.59 -5.58
CA LYS A 29 17.78 0.65 -4.84
C LYS A 29 17.75 0.84 -3.31
N SER A 30 16.85 1.66 -2.79
CA SER A 30 16.68 1.82 -1.33
C SER A 30 16.07 0.57 -0.72
N LEU A 31 16.56 0.19 0.45
CA LEU A 31 16.01 -0.88 1.28
C LEU A 31 15.32 -0.24 2.49
N LEU A 32 14.04 -0.53 2.68
CA LEU A 32 13.27 -0.11 3.85
C LEU A 32 12.85 -1.39 4.60
N SER A 33 13.36 -1.60 5.80
CA SER A 33 13.18 -2.84 6.56
C SER A 33 12.50 -2.61 7.92
N GLU A 34 12.01 -3.71 8.50
CA GLU A 34 11.56 -3.80 9.90
C GLU A 34 10.36 -2.91 10.25
N PHE A 35 9.52 -2.58 9.27
CA PHE A 35 8.31 -1.82 9.54
C PHE A 35 7.16 -2.76 9.94
N THR A 36 6.47 -2.43 11.03
CA THR A 36 5.18 -3.04 11.37
C THR A 36 4.09 -1.99 11.30
N THR A 37 3.06 -2.25 10.50
CA THR A 37 1.94 -1.31 10.33
C THR A 37 1.17 -1.16 11.63
N VAL A 38 0.87 0.08 12.01
CA VAL A 38 0.10 0.41 13.22
C VAL A 38 -1.36 0.76 12.94
N LYS A 39 -1.69 1.15 11.71
CA LYS A 39 -3.03 1.59 11.28
C LYS A 39 -3.44 0.90 9.98
N HIS A 40 -4.74 0.91 9.71
CA HIS A 40 -5.26 0.57 8.38
C HIS A 40 -4.88 1.66 7.38
N GLY A 41 -4.57 1.27 6.15
CA GLY A 41 -4.23 2.25 5.12
C GLY A 41 -4.06 1.66 3.73
N PHE A 42 -3.97 2.56 2.76
CA PHE A 42 -3.72 2.21 1.36
C PHE A 42 -2.41 2.82 0.89
N LEU A 43 -1.60 2.02 0.20
CA LEU A 43 -0.43 2.46 -0.54
C LEU A 43 -0.75 2.42 -2.04
N PHE A 44 -0.59 3.58 -2.68
CA PHE A 44 -0.80 3.75 -4.12
C PHE A 44 0.55 3.96 -4.79
N ILE A 45 0.90 3.11 -5.75
CA ILE A 45 2.08 3.35 -6.59
C ILE A 45 1.68 4.26 -7.73
N ILE A 46 2.21 5.48 -7.73
CA ILE A 46 1.90 6.50 -8.72
C ILE A 46 2.91 6.46 -9.89
N ARG A 47 4.19 6.21 -9.60
CA ARG A 47 5.29 6.09 -10.57
C ARG A 47 6.37 5.14 -10.05
N GLY A 48 7.21 4.63 -10.96
CA GLY A 48 8.28 3.70 -10.63
C GLY A 48 7.74 2.31 -10.30
N GLY A 49 8.43 1.57 -9.44
CA GLY A 49 7.99 0.28 -8.93
C GLY A 49 8.66 -0.02 -7.59
N ALA A 50 8.12 -0.97 -6.86
CA ALA A 50 8.73 -1.46 -5.63
C ALA A 50 8.39 -2.93 -5.44
N ARG A 51 9.37 -3.70 -4.96
CA ARG A 51 9.17 -5.05 -4.47
C ARG A 51 8.95 -4.98 -2.97
N ILE A 52 7.80 -5.43 -2.50
CA ILE A 52 7.46 -5.43 -1.08
C ILE A 52 7.27 -6.86 -0.60
N ARG A 53 7.78 -7.18 0.58
CA ARG A 53 7.47 -8.41 1.30
C ARG A 53 6.60 -8.06 2.49
N VAL A 54 5.48 -8.75 2.61
CA VAL A 54 4.52 -8.57 3.70
C VAL A 54 4.20 -9.92 4.30
N ASN A 55 4.46 -10.09 5.60
CA ASN A 55 4.28 -11.36 6.32
C ASN A 55 4.87 -12.56 5.53
N GLY A 56 6.07 -12.38 4.98
CA GLY A 56 6.76 -13.41 4.17
C GLY A 56 6.33 -13.50 2.69
N THR A 57 5.19 -12.91 2.29
CA THR A 57 4.70 -12.95 0.90
C THR A 57 5.24 -11.77 0.11
N VAL A 58 5.74 -12.03 -1.10
CA VAL A 58 6.33 -11.01 -1.98
C VAL A 58 5.32 -10.50 -2.99
N TYR A 59 5.24 -9.18 -3.15
CA TYR A 59 4.43 -8.49 -4.14
C TYR A 59 5.28 -7.53 -4.96
N GLU A 60 5.07 -7.53 -6.27
CA GLU A 60 5.64 -6.55 -7.19
C GLU A 60 4.61 -5.44 -7.40
N LEU A 61 4.90 -4.23 -6.91
CA LEU A 61 4.02 -3.08 -7.02
C LEU A 61 4.46 -2.19 -8.17
N ARG A 62 3.49 -1.80 -9.02
CA ARG A 62 3.70 -0.98 -10.23
C ARG A 62 2.62 0.10 -10.30
N PRO A 63 2.73 1.09 -11.20
CA PRO A 63 1.72 2.14 -11.31
C PRO A 63 0.34 1.53 -11.56
N GLY A 64 -0.66 1.95 -10.78
CA GLY A 64 -2.01 1.38 -10.78
C GLY A 64 -2.22 0.22 -9.79
N SER A 65 -1.16 -0.30 -9.16
CA SER A 65 -1.29 -1.19 -8.01
C SER A 65 -1.76 -0.40 -6.78
N VAL A 66 -2.70 -1.00 -6.04
CA VAL A 66 -3.12 -0.54 -4.71
C VAL A 66 -2.85 -1.66 -3.73
N PHE A 67 -2.12 -1.34 -2.66
CA PHE A 67 -1.88 -2.25 -1.56
C PHE A 67 -2.64 -1.78 -0.33
N HIS A 68 -3.42 -2.67 0.30
CA HIS A 68 -4.11 -2.39 1.55
C HIS A 68 -3.35 -3.03 2.70
N ALA A 69 -2.97 -2.21 3.67
CA ALA A 69 -2.31 -2.63 4.89
C ALA A 69 -3.31 -2.62 6.06
N ALA A 70 -3.21 -3.62 6.93
CA ALA A 70 -3.93 -3.67 8.21
C ALA A 70 -2.91 -3.72 9.36
N PRO A 71 -3.25 -3.28 10.58
CA PRO A 71 -2.35 -3.31 11.73
C PRO A 71 -1.70 -4.69 11.96
N GLY A 72 -0.43 -4.70 12.37
CA GLY A 72 0.33 -5.91 12.66
C GLY A 72 0.98 -6.60 11.45
N MET A 73 0.86 -6.06 10.23
CA MET A 73 1.60 -6.57 9.08
C MET A 73 3.08 -6.16 9.16
N GLN A 74 3.97 -7.15 9.10
CA GLN A 74 5.41 -6.96 9.02
C GLN A 74 5.83 -6.76 7.56
N MET A 75 6.61 -5.72 7.30
CA MET A 75 6.89 -5.24 5.95
C MET A 75 8.36 -4.90 5.78
N ASP A 76 8.90 -5.33 4.65
CA ASP A 76 10.16 -4.83 4.08
C ASP A 76 9.96 -4.52 2.59
N SER A 77 10.66 -3.52 2.07
CA SER A 77 10.55 -3.14 0.67
C SER A 77 11.89 -2.77 0.06
N GLN A 78 11.98 -3.02 -1.24
CA GLN A 78 13.06 -2.61 -2.11
C GLN A 78 12.46 -1.81 -3.27
N VAL A 79 12.91 -0.57 -3.42
CA VAL A 79 12.48 0.35 -4.49
C VAL A 79 13.48 0.32 -5.64
#